data_AF-A0A938S7Q4-F1
#
_entry.id   AF-A0A938S7Q4-F1
#
_cell.length_a   1.000
_cell.length_b   1.000
_cell.length_c   1.000
_cell.angle_alpha   90.00
_cell.angle_beta   90.00
_cell.angle_gamma   90.00
#
_symmetry.space_group_name_H-M   'P 1'
#
loop_
_entity.id
_entity.type
_entity.pdbx_description
1 polymer ?
#
loop_
_entity_poly.entity_id
_entity_poly.type
_entity_poly.pdbx_seq_one_letter_code
_entity_poly.pdbx_strand_id
1 'polypeptide(L)'
;MLDPRVERRILASMNFEEGDRVPIWDYLDNTDAHRHFAQPGDTYDQGMIRVYHGLGIDLCRGYGRSFAPEEDGQVQQVGNTETRVSGRTRWLSRRPIRSLDDLRAYQPTPITEDYARTQWVANVRAAQ
;
A
#
# COMPACT_ATOMS: atom_id res chain seq x y z
N MET A 1 17.00 8.98 0.92
CA MET A 1 17.01 10.11 1.88
C MET A 1 15.94 11.09 1.40
N LEU A 2 15.15 11.68 2.31
CA LEU A 2 14.06 12.59 1.95
C LEU A 2 14.62 13.90 1.37
N ASP A 3 13.91 14.51 0.42
CA ASP A 3 14.28 15.83 -0.12
C ASP A 3 14.27 16.87 1.01
N PRO A 4 15.35 17.66 1.22
CA PRO A 4 15.44 18.62 2.33
C PRO A 4 14.33 19.68 2.33
N ARG A 5 13.81 20.06 1.17
CA ARG A 5 12.69 20.99 1.07
C ARG A 5 11.38 20.35 1.55
N VAL A 6 11.14 19.10 1.18
CA VAL A 6 9.98 18.33 1.65
C VAL A 6 10.07 18.09 3.16
N GLU A 7 11.24 17.71 3.65
CA GLU A 7 11.49 17.53 5.09
C GLU A 7 11.20 18.80 5.88
N ARG A 8 11.73 19.95 5.46
CA ARG A 8 11.45 21.24 6.11
C ARG A 8 9.97 21.57 6.14
N ARG A 9 9.23 21.32 5.05
CA ARG A 9 7.78 21.55 4.98
C ARG A 9 7.02 20.68 5.98
N ILE A 10 7.37 19.40 6.07
CA ILE A 10 6.75 18.46 7.00
C ILE A 10 7.01 18.90 8.44
N LEU A 11 8.27 19.21 8.78
CA LEU A 11 8.65 19.62 10.13
C LEU A 11 7.99 20.95 10.53
N ALA A 12 7.94 21.94 9.64
CA ALA A 12 7.23 23.20 9.90
C ALA A 12 5.75 22.94 10.23
N SER A 13 5.07 22.12 9.42
CA SER A 13 3.67 21.77 9.69
C SER A 13 3.49 20.99 11.00
N MET A 14 4.41 20.09 11.36
CA MET A 14 4.35 19.35 12.62
C MET A 14 4.58 20.24 13.84
N ASN A 15 5.34 21.32 13.67
CA ASN A 15 5.65 22.30 14.72
C ASN A 15 4.70 23.50 14.76
N PHE A 16 3.61 23.48 13.97
CA PHE A 16 2.68 24.61 13.83
C PHE A 16 3.33 25.90 13.32
N GLU A 17 4.37 25.76 12.50
CA GLU A 17 5.07 26.85 11.84
C GLU A 17 4.58 27.02 10.39
N GLU A 18 4.72 28.23 9.84
CA GLU A 18 4.39 28.50 8.44
C GLU A 18 5.41 27.83 7.50
N GLY A 19 4.94 26.89 6.69
CA GLY A 19 5.71 26.27 5.61
C GLY A 19 5.57 27.01 4.28
N ASP A 20 6.34 26.60 3.26
CA ASP A 20 6.21 27.14 1.90
C ASP A 20 4.89 26.75 1.20
N ARG A 21 4.25 25.66 1.67
CA ARG A 21 2.85 25.29 1.44
C ARG A 21 2.43 24.23 2.46
N VAL A 22 1.13 23.91 2.54
CA VAL A 22 0.63 22.77 3.32
C VAL A 22 1.19 21.45 2.77
N PRO A 23 1.79 20.57 3.59
CA PRO A 23 2.22 19.26 3.13
C PRO A 23 1.03 18.39 2.78
N ILE A 24 1.15 17.64 1.68
CA ILE A 24 0.13 16.71 1.21
C ILE A 24 0.55 15.30 1.56
N TRP A 25 -0.37 14.54 2.13
CA TRP A 25 -0.20 13.11 2.34
C TRP A 25 -1.36 12.37 1.67
N ASP A 26 -1.08 11.19 1.12
CA ASP A 26 -2.14 10.37 0.52
C ASP A 26 -1.83 8.87 0.55
N TYR A 27 -2.89 8.06 0.47
CA TYR A 27 -2.86 6.63 0.23
C TYR A 27 -3.49 6.37 -1.13
N LEU A 28 -2.67 6.09 -2.13
CA LEU A 28 -3.11 6.05 -3.53
C LEU A 28 -2.99 4.65 -4.13
N ASP A 29 -4.12 4.09 -4.54
CA ASP A 29 -4.24 2.86 -5.33
C ASP A 29 -4.96 3.16 -6.65
N ASN A 30 -4.24 3.78 -7.60
CA ASN A 30 -4.79 4.19 -8.89
C ASN A 30 -3.93 3.70 -10.05
N THR A 31 -4.46 2.72 -10.80
CA THR A 31 -3.76 2.08 -11.92
C THR A 31 -3.47 3.04 -13.06
N ASP A 32 -4.37 4.00 -13.32
CA ASP A 32 -4.21 4.93 -14.43
C ASP A 32 -3.13 5.97 -14.11
N ALA A 33 -3.06 6.44 -12.86
CA ALA A 33 -1.96 7.26 -12.38
C ALA A 33 -0.63 6.50 -12.44
N HIS A 34 -0.60 5.25 -11.95
CA HIS A 34 0.60 4.40 -12.04
C HIS A 34 1.11 4.27 -13.47
N ARG A 35 0.23 3.93 -14.42
CA ARG A 35 0.57 3.81 -15.85
C ARG A 35 1.08 5.11 -16.46
N HIS A 36 0.55 6.27 -16.03
CA HIS A 36 0.98 7.56 -16.53
C HIS A 36 2.41 7.93 -16.11
N PHE A 37 2.78 7.61 -14.86
CA PHE A 37 4.07 8.01 -14.30
C PHE A 37 5.16 6.94 -14.39
N ALA A 38 4.80 5.65 -14.53
CA ALA A 38 5.75 4.55 -14.63
C ALA A 38 6.58 4.61 -15.93
N GLN A 39 7.83 4.20 -15.84
CA GLN A 39 8.76 4.10 -16.97
C GLN A 39 9.02 2.63 -17.36
N PRO A 40 9.40 2.35 -18.62
CA PRO A 40 9.79 1.01 -19.02
C PRO A 40 10.90 0.43 -18.12
N GLY A 41 10.64 -0.74 -17.54
CA GLY A 41 11.57 -1.42 -16.63
C GLY A 41 11.42 -1.08 -15.15
N ASP A 42 10.52 -0.15 -14.79
CA ASP A 42 10.22 0.11 -13.39
C ASP A 42 9.54 -1.11 -12.73
N THR A 43 9.93 -1.39 -11.49
CA THR A 43 9.09 -2.21 -10.58
C THR A 43 7.82 -1.44 -10.21
N TYR A 44 6.80 -2.13 -9.69
CA TYR A 44 5.57 -1.46 -9.23
C TYR A 44 5.88 -0.38 -8.18
N ASP A 45 6.75 -0.69 -7.21
CA ASP A 45 7.24 0.26 -6.19
C ASP A 45 7.89 1.51 -6.81
N GLN A 46 8.76 1.32 -7.82
CA GLN A 46 9.40 2.44 -8.52
C GLN A 46 8.39 3.31 -9.25
N GLY A 47 7.40 2.69 -9.91
CA GLY A 47 6.28 3.42 -10.52
C GLY A 47 5.50 4.23 -9.51
N MET A 48 5.15 3.65 -8.35
CA MET A 48 4.44 4.38 -7.27
C MET A 48 5.25 5.55 -6.74
N ILE A 49 6.56 5.40 -6.52
CA ILE A 49 7.45 6.52 -6.13
C ILE A 49 7.34 7.68 -7.13
N ARG A 50 7.29 7.40 -8.43
CA ARG A 50 7.12 8.43 -9.46
C ARG A 50 5.75 9.08 -9.41
N VAL A 51 4.69 8.32 -9.12
CA VAL A 51 3.35 8.90 -8.92
C VAL A 51 3.37 9.90 -7.78
N TYR A 52 3.91 9.52 -6.61
CA TYR A 52 3.97 10.40 -5.44
C TYR A 52 4.78 11.68 -5.72
N HIS A 53 5.95 11.54 -6.36
CA HIS A 53 6.75 12.71 -6.76
C HIS A 53 6.06 13.57 -7.82
N GLY A 54 5.46 12.94 -8.83
CA GLY A 54 4.80 13.62 -9.96
C GLY A 54 3.55 14.39 -9.54
N LEU A 55 2.82 13.90 -8.53
CA LEU A 55 1.68 14.60 -7.94
C LEU A 55 2.09 15.62 -6.85
N GLY A 56 3.38 15.66 -6.49
CA GLY A 56 3.88 16.56 -5.44
C GLY A 56 3.41 16.20 -4.04
N ILE A 57 3.14 14.91 -3.78
CA ILE A 57 2.76 14.40 -2.46
C ILE A 57 4.02 14.27 -1.59
N ASP A 58 3.97 14.83 -0.38
CA ASP A 58 5.11 14.93 0.53
C ASP A 58 5.28 13.68 1.39
N LEU A 59 4.17 13.01 1.71
CA LEU A 59 4.12 11.89 2.66
C LEU A 59 3.28 10.75 2.09
N CYS A 60 3.86 9.55 2.11
CA CYS A 60 3.17 8.31 1.78
C CYS A 60 3.15 7.42 3.03
N ARG A 61 1.95 7.10 3.56
CA ARG A 61 1.77 6.14 4.66
C ARG A 61 1.99 4.69 4.19
N GLY A 62 1.95 4.49 2.88
CA GLY A 62 1.99 3.22 2.17
C GLY A 62 1.07 3.30 0.96
N TYR A 63 1.15 2.28 0.13
CA TYR A 63 0.22 2.04 -0.97
C TYR A 63 -0.12 0.56 -1.00
N GLY A 64 -1.32 0.25 -1.46
CA GLY A 64 -1.75 -1.09 -1.77
C GLY A 64 -1.34 -1.46 -3.20
N ARG A 65 -2.19 -2.24 -3.85
CA ARG A 65 -1.99 -2.65 -5.24
C ARG A 65 -3.09 -2.04 -6.08
N SER A 66 -2.70 -1.45 -7.19
CA SER A 66 -3.60 -0.94 -8.21
C SER A 66 -3.86 -2.06 -9.21
N PHE A 67 -5.14 -2.40 -9.43
CA PHE A 67 -5.54 -3.49 -10.32
C PHE A 67 -5.91 -2.99 -11.71
N ALA A 68 -5.36 -3.64 -12.72
CA ALA A 68 -5.68 -3.42 -14.11
C ALA A 68 -7.02 -4.09 -14.50
N PRO A 69 -7.72 -3.61 -15.54
CA PRO A 69 -8.95 -4.24 -16.02
C PRO A 69 -8.78 -5.74 -16.34
N GLU A 70 -7.59 -6.16 -16.77
CA GLU A 70 -7.27 -7.54 -17.13
C GLU A 70 -7.15 -8.45 -15.90
N GLU A 71 -7.02 -7.87 -14.70
CA GLU A 71 -6.96 -8.60 -13.43
C GLU A 71 -8.35 -8.82 -12.82
N ASP A 72 -9.41 -8.29 -13.44
CA ASP A 72 -10.77 -8.45 -12.92
C ASP A 72 -11.18 -9.92 -12.92
N GLY A 73 -11.77 -10.38 -11.81
CA GLY A 73 -12.14 -11.77 -11.60
C GLY A 73 -11.01 -12.68 -11.10
N GLN A 74 -9.75 -12.21 -11.01
CA GLN A 74 -8.68 -13.01 -10.42
C GLN A 74 -8.99 -13.37 -8.97
N VAL A 75 -8.82 -14.65 -8.63
CA VAL A 75 -9.04 -15.20 -7.30
C VAL A 75 -7.71 -15.68 -6.72
N GLN A 76 -7.43 -15.28 -5.47
CA GLN A 76 -6.28 -15.74 -4.72
C GLN A 76 -6.73 -16.33 -3.39
N GLN A 77 -6.31 -17.55 -3.10
CA GLN A 77 -6.59 -18.23 -1.84
C GLN A 77 -5.32 -18.34 -1.00
N VAL A 78 -5.40 -17.89 0.25
CA VAL A 78 -4.33 -18.02 1.26
C VAL A 78 -4.95 -18.63 2.51
N GLY A 79 -4.65 -19.90 2.74
CA GLY A 79 -5.30 -20.69 3.80
C GLY A 79 -6.82 -20.76 3.62
N ASN A 80 -7.56 -20.32 4.64
CA ASN A 80 -9.03 -20.25 4.63
C ASN A 80 -9.58 -18.91 4.12
N THR A 81 -8.70 -17.99 3.70
CA THR A 81 -9.08 -16.70 3.15
C THR A 81 -9.05 -16.75 1.64
N GLU A 82 -10.08 -16.23 0.99
CA GLU A 82 -10.12 -16.04 -0.45
C GLU A 82 -10.31 -14.55 -0.73
N THR A 83 -9.55 -14.05 -1.70
CA THR A 83 -9.73 -12.71 -2.25
C THR A 83 -10.07 -12.79 -3.74
N ARG A 84 -10.87 -11.84 -4.20
CA ARG A 84 -11.24 -11.67 -5.61
C ARG A 84 -11.08 -10.23 -6.03
N VAL A 85 -10.47 -9.99 -7.18
CA VAL A 85 -10.47 -8.66 -7.81
C VAL A 85 -11.83 -8.44 -8.49
N SER A 86 -12.49 -7.33 -8.19
CA SER A 86 -13.73 -6.90 -8.84
C SER A 86 -13.79 -5.38 -8.88
N GLY A 87 -13.97 -4.81 -10.06
CA GLY A 87 -14.06 -3.36 -10.26
C GLY A 87 -12.78 -2.63 -9.84
N ARG A 88 -11.62 -3.20 -10.14
CA ARG A 88 -10.28 -2.68 -9.73
C ARG A 88 -10.04 -2.65 -8.21
N THR A 89 -10.82 -3.37 -7.43
CA THR A 89 -10.65 -3.51 -5.98
C THR A 89 -10.47 -4.97 -5.61
N ARG A 90 -9.57 -5.29 -4.67
CA ARG A 90 -9.42 -6.63 -4.10
C ARG A 90 -10.37 -6.79 -2.92
N TRP A 91 -11.33 -7.69 -3.07
CA TRP A 91 -12.35 -8.01 -2.06
C TRP A 91 -11.99 -9.29 -1.34
N LEU A 92 -12.31 -9.38 -0.05
CA LEU A 92 -12.36 -10.66 0.67
C LEU A 92 -13.65 -11.38 0.26
N SER A 93 -13.54 -12.38 -0.62
CA SER A 93 -14.66 -13.21 -1.07
C SER A 93 -14.96 -14.34 -0.09
N ARG A 94 -13.96 -14.81 0.66
CA ARG A 94 -14.13 -15.76 1.77
C ARG A 94 -13.34 -15.31 2.99
N ARG A 95 -14.04 -15.11 4.11
CA ARG A 95 -13.44 -14.74 5.40
C ARG A 95 -12.85 -15.96 6.11
N PRO A 96 -11.76 -15.80 6.88
CA PRO A 96 -11.13 -16.89 7.62
C PRO A 96 -11.98 -17.42 8.79
N ILE A 97 -12.87 -16.58 9.34
CA ILE A 97 -13.74 -16.92 10.47
C ILE A 97 -15.19 -16.87 9.98
N ARG A 98 -15.88 -18.02 10.03
CA ARG A 98 -17.28 -18.15 9.59
C ARG A 98 -18.18 -18.87 10.59
N SER A 99 -17.59 -19.45 11.63
CA SER A 99 -18.28 -20.15 12.71
C SER A 99 -17.63 -19.83 14.06
N LEU A 100 -18.30 -20.20 15.14
CA LEU A 100 -17.74 -20.11 16.49
C LEU A 100 -16.52 -21.01 16.66
N ASP A 101 -16.50 -22.16 15.98
CA ASP A 101 -15.36 -23.07 16.05
C ASP A 101 -14.15 -22.49 15.30
N ASP A 102 -14.34 -21.83 14.15
CA ASP A 102 -13.28 -21.07 13.49
C ASP A 102 -12.75 -19.96 14.39
N LEU A 103 -13.64 -19.23 15.08
CA LEU A 103 -13.25 -18.15 15.97
C LEU A 103 -12.43 -18.67 17.17
N ARG A 104 -12.83 -19.81 17.75
CA ARG A 104 -12.10 -20.45 18.85
C ARG A 104 -10.72 -20.96 18.41
N ALA A 105 -10.62 -21.47 17.18
CA ALA A 105 -9.38 -21.98 16.61
C ALA A 105 -8.47 -20.86 16.05
N TYR A 106 -9.01 -19.64 15.84
CA TYR A 106 -8.26 -18.55 15.26
C TYR A 106 -7.17 -18.04 16.20
N GLN A 107 -5.91 -18.26 15.81
CA GLN A 107 -4.74 -17.71 16.49
C GLN A 107 -4.11 -16.63 15.60
N PRO A 108 -4.30 -15.33 15.91
CA PRO A 108 -3.58 -14.29 15.18
C PRO A 108 -2.09 -14.41 15.48
N THR A 109 -1.27 -14.55 14.44
CA THR A 109 0.19 -14.47 14.59
C THR A 109 0.55 -13.06 15.06
N PRO A 110 1.16 -12.88 16.24
CA PRO A 110 1.59 -11.56 16.68
C PRO A 110 2.66 -11.03 15.72
N ILE A 111 2.51 -9.79 15.27
CA ILE A 111 3.59 -9.09 14.57
C ILE A 111 4.64 -8.73 15.61
N THR A 112 5.76 -9.45 15.61
CA THR A 112 6.91 -9.11 16.45
C THR A 112 7.70 -7.96 15.81
N GLU A 113 8.49 -7.24 16.61
CA GLU A 113 9.36 -6.19 16.10
C GLU A 113 10.38 -6.74 15.08
N ASP A 114 10.93 -7.93 15.34
CA ASP A 114 11.84 -8.61 14.43
C ASP A 114 11.16 -8.93 13.09
N TYR A 115 9.93 -9.48 13.13
CA TYR A 115 9.15 -9.72 11.92
C TYR A 115 8.90 -8.42 11.14
N ALA A 116 8.53 -7.34 11.82
CA ALA A 116 8.29 -6.05 11.18
C ALA A 116 9.55 -5.49 10.50
N ARG A 117 10.73 -5.71 11.10
CA ARG A 117 12.01 -5.23 10.57
C ARG A 117 12.58 -6.10 9.45
N THR A 118 12.35 -7.41 9.48
CA THR A 118 13.07 -8.36 8.60
C THR A 118 12.18 -9.03 7.56
N GLN A 119 10.94 -9.41 7.91
CA GLN A 119 10.10 -10.24 7.05
C GLN A 119 8.95 -9.46 6.40
N TRP A 120 8.45 -8.41 7.07
CA TRP A 120 7.29 -7.67 6.58
C TRP A 120 7.52 -7.08 5.18
N VAL A 121 8.65 -6.40 4.95
CA VAL A 121 8.98 -5.82 3.64
C VAL A 121 9.13 -6.89 2.56
N ALA A 122 9.74 -8.04 2.89
CA ALA A 122 9.89 -9.15 1.95
C ALA A 122 8.54 -9.77 1.57
N ASN A 123 7.65 -9.97 2.55
CA ASN A 123 6.31 -10.50 2.32
C ASN A 123 5.44 -9.55 1.51
N VAL A 124 5.54 -8.24 1.73
CA VAL A 124 4.87 -7.22 0.91
C VAL A 124 5.33 -7.31 -0.55
N ARG A 125 6.64 -7.44 -0.79
CA ARG A 125 7.19 -7.60 -2.15
C ARG A 125 6.75 -8.90 -2.84
N ALA A 126 6.62 -10.00 -2.09
CA ALA A 126 6.19 -11.28 -2.65
C ALA A 126 4.68 -11.33 -2.97
N ALA A 127 3.88 -10.44 -2.38
CA ALA A 127 2.44 -10.35 -2.61
C ALA A 127 2.05 -9.33 -3.72
N GLN A 128 3.03 -8.59 -4.23
CA GLN A 128 2.90 -7.70 -5.39
C GLN A 128 3.08 -8.48 -6.69
#